data_AF-A0A6N8I1X8-F1
#
_entry.id   AF-A0A6N8I1X8-F1
#
_cell.length_a   1.000
_cell.length_b   1.000
_cell.length_c   1.000
_cell.angle_alpha   90.00
_cell.angle_beta   90.00
_cell.angle_gamma   90.00
#
_symmetry.space_group_name_H-M   'P 1'
#
loop_
_entity.id
_entity.type
_entity.pdbx_description
1 polymer ?
#
loop_
_entity_poly.entity_id
_entity_poly.type
_entity_poly.pdbx_seq_one_letter_code
_entity_poly.pdbx_strand_id
1 'polypeptide(L)'
;MIKSIKENEGIHVTGLADILGVTKGAVSQIIGKLERKGMIVKDTDPRNLSRLSLRLTPKGETAYQYHEELHQELDGLFKAALEDATEGNKAFLKDFLNSLDGKLDVYEKEVRPDRWQK
;
A
#
# COMPACT_ATOMS: atom_id res chain seq x y z
N MET A 1 2.26 -1.55 -1.90
CA MET A 1 2.15 -2.55 -3.00
C MET A 1 3.03 -3.78 -2.76
N ILE A 2 4.37 -3.67 -2.74
CA ILE A 2 5.25 -4.85 -2.50
C ILE A 2 4.94 -5.50 -1.15
N LYS A 3 4.86 -4.71 -0.06
CA LYS A 3 4.42 -5.17 1.27
C LYS A 3 3.08 -5.89 1.22
N SER A 4 2.07 -5.28 0.59
CA SER A 4 0.73 -5.85 0.44
C SER A 4 0.71 -7.20 -0.31
N ILE A 5 1.56 -7.38 -1.33
CA ILE A 5 1.69 -8.67 -2.04
C ILE A 5 2.38 -9.71 -1.16
N LYS A 6 3.39 -9.31 -0.36
CA LYS A 6 4.07 -10.21 0.57
C LYS A 6 3.15 -10.71 1.68
N GLU A 7 2.39 -9.79 2.28
CA GLU A 7 1.49 -10.09 3.40
C GLU A 7 0.24 -10.87 2.97
N ASN A 8 -0.07 -10.85 1.68
CA ASN A 8 -1.20 -11.57 1.09
C ASN A 8 -0.71 -12.46 -0.05
N GLU A 9 0.19 -13.38 0.26
CA GLU A 9 0.80 -14.24 -0.76
C GLU A 9 -0.27 -15.02 -1.53
N GLY A 10 -0.18 -14.99 -2.86
CA GLY A 10 -1.16 -15.63 -3.74
C GLY A 10 -2.41 -14.79 -4.01
N ILE A 11 -2.50 -13.55 -3.50
CA ILE A 11 -3.62 -12.65 -3.76
C ILE A 11 -3.77 -12.34 -5.26
N HIS A 12 -5.01 -12.18 -5.68
CA HIS A 12 -5.36 -11.75 -7.04
C HIS A 12 -5.43 -10.23 -7.14
N VAL A 13 -5.31 -9.71 -8.36
CA VAL A 13 -5.42 -8.26 -8.65
C VAL A 13 -6.69 -7.63 -8.09
N THR A 14 -7.84 -8.32 -8.19
CA THR A 14 -9.11 -7.83 -7.62
C THR A 14 -9.04 -7.72 -6.09
N GLY A 15 -8.60 -8.77 -5.40
CA GLY A 15 -8.49 -8.72 -3.93
C GLY A 15 -7.51 -7.67 -3.46
N LEU A 16 -6.42 -7.45 -4.21
CA LEU A 16 -5.44 -6.41 -3.89
C LEU A 16 -6.02 -5.00 -4.10
N ALA A 17 -6.88 -4.81 -5.09
CA ALA A 17 -7.61 -3.55 -5.29
C ALA A 17 -8.57 -3.26 -4.12
N ASP A 18 -9.29 -4.29 -3.67
CA ASP A 18 -10.23 -4.19 -2.56
C ASP A 18 -9.52 -3.82 -1.24
N ILE A 19 -8.40 -4.49 -0.92
CA ILE A 19 -7.60 -4.20 0.29
C ILE A 19 -7.03 -2.78 0.26
N LEU A 20 -6.56 -2.34 -0.91
CA LEU A 20 -5.91 -1.03 -1.05
C LEU A 20 -6.88 0.12 -1.28
N GLY A 21 -8.19 -0.14 -1.43
CA GLY A 21 -9.19 0.90 -1.70
C GLY A 21 -8.99 1.63 -3.02
N VAL A 22 -8.38 0.99 -4.03
CA VAL A 22 -8.05 1.60 -5.33
C VAL A 22 -8.69 0.84 -6.49
N THR A 23 -8.67 1.42 -7.69
CA THR A 23 -9.25 0.76 -8.88
C THR A 23 -8.40 -0.43 -9.34
N LYS A 24 -9.05 -1.44 -9.93
CA LYS A 24 -8.37 -2.59 -10.57
C LYS A 24 -7.38 -2.15 -11.65
N GLY A 25 -7.68 -1.07 -12.37
CA GLY A 25 -6.80 -0.48 -13.38
C GLY A 25 -5.50 0.04 -12.77
N ALA A 26 -5.59 0.82 -11.67
CA ALA A 26 -4.43 1.32 -10.96
C ALA A 26 -3.53 0.20 -10.41
N VAL A 27 -4.14 -0.83 -9.81
CA VAL A 27 -3.39 -2.02 -9.37
C VAL A 27 -2.72 -2.70 -10.55
N SER A 28 -3.45 -2.97 -11.63
CA SER A 28 -2.92 -3.65 -12.82
C SER A 28 -1.72 -2.91 -13.43
N GLN A 29 -1.77 -1.59 -13.49
CA GLN A 29 -0.66 -0.77 -13.98
C GLN A 29 0.59 -0.90 -13.10
N ILE A 30 0.41 -0.91 -11.77
CA ILE A 30 1.53 -1.05 -10.83
C ILE A 30 2.09 -2.47 -10.87
N ILE A 31 1.24 -3.49 -10.89
CA ILE A 31 1.64 -4.90 -11.06
C ILE A 31 2.44 -5.07 -12.35
N GLY A 32 1.98 -4.53 -13.48
CA GLY A 32 2.74 -4.57 -14.73
C GLY A 32 4.10 -3.90 -14.64
N LYS A 33 4.23 -2.78 -13.88
CA LYS A 33 5.54 -2.13 -13.63
C LYS A 33 6.45 -3.02 -12.78
N LEU A 34 5.93 -3.64 -11.72
CA LEU A 34 6.70 -4.50 -10.83
C LEU A 34 7.17 -5.79 -11.54
N GLU A 35 6.30 -6.36 -12.37
CA GLU A 35 6.61 -7.52 -13.21
C GLU A 35 7.73 -7.20 -14.21
N ARG A 36 7.63 -6.07 -14.94
CA ARG A 36 8.71 -5.60 -15.84
C ARG A 36 10.03 -5.36 -15.12
N LYS A 37 9.99 -5.00 -13.83
CA LYS A 37 11.19 -4.84 -12.99
C LYS A 37 11.73 -6.17 -12.45
N GLY A 38 11.04 -7.29 -12.70
CA GLY A 38 11.38 -8.62 -12.20
C GLY A 38 11.17 -8.77 -10.69
N MET A 39 10.31 -7.95 -10.09
CA MET A 39 10.05 -7.97 -8.64
C MET A 39 8.91 -8.93 -8.25
N ILE A 40 8.03 -9.25 -9.20
CA ILE A 40 6.91 -10.16 -8.97
C ILE A 40 6.77 -11.12 -10.13
N VAL A 41 6.08 -12.23 -9.88
CA VAL A 41 5.60 -13.16 -10.89
C VAL A 41 4.10 -13.36 -10.73
N LYS A 42 3.43 -13.58 -11.86
CA LYS A 42 2.05 -14.02 -11.91
C LYS A 42 2.05 -15.52 -12.12
N ASP A 43 1.37 -16.25 -11.25
CA ASP A 43 1.20 -17.69 -11.40
C ASP A 43 -0.27 -18.03 -11.62
N THR A 44 -0.51 -19.04 -12.44
CA THR A 44 -1.87 -19.50 -12.72
C THR A 44 -2.32 -20.32 -11.52
N ASP A 45 -3.41 -19.95 -10.86
CA ASP A 45 -3.87 -20.74 -9.71
C ASP A 45 -4.28 -22.14 -10.21
N PRO A 46 -3.59 -23.22 -9.75
CA PRO A 46 -3.88 -24.57 -10.21
C PRO A 46 -5.29 -25.04 -9.82
N ARG A 47 -5.95 -24.39 -8.84
CA ARG A 47 -7.33 -24.69 -8.44
C ARG A 47 -8.37 -23.83 -9.17
N ASN A 48 -7.94 -22.74 -9.79
CA ASN A 48 -8.81 -21.88 -10.57
C ASN A 48 -8.02 -21.18 -11.69
N LEU A 49 -7.89 -21.88 -12.82
CA LEU A 49 -7.10 -21.46 -13.98
C LEU A 49 -7.50 -20.09 -14.57
N SER A 50 -8.65 -19.54 -14.16
CA SER A 50 -9.09 -18.19 -14.54
C SER A 50 -8.47 -17.06 -13.70
N ARG A 51 -7.73 -17.37 -12.63
CA ARG A 51 -7.22 -16.38 -11.67
C ARG A 51 -5.70 -16.41 -11.56
N LEU A 52 -5.08 -15.28 -11.86
CA LEU A 52 -3.65 -15.04 -11.70
C LEU A 52 -3.36 -14.67 -10.24
N SER A 53 -2.53 -15.45 -9.58
CA SER A 53 -2.01 -15.19 -8.23
C SER A 53 -0.69 -14.42 -8.31
N LEU A 54 -0.46 -13.51 -7.37
CA LEU A 54 0.74 -12.67 -7.32
C LEU A 54 1.70 -13.20 -6.26
N ARG A 55 2.99 -13.33 -6.62
CA ARG A 55 4.07 -13.69 -5.70
C ARG A 55 5.30 -12.83 -5.92
N LEU A 56 6.07 -12.59 -4.88
CA LEU A 56 7.36 -11.90 -4.99
C LEU A 56 8.41 -12.85 -5.60
N THR A 57 9.31 -12.29 -6.40
CA THR A 57 10.56 -12.97 -6.77
C THR A 57 11.59 -12.79 -5.66
N PRO A 58 12.76 -13.45 -5.71
CA PRO A 58 13.86 -13.14 -4.80
C PRO A 58 14.24 -11.65 -4.80
N LYS A 59 14.24 -11.00 -5.97
CA LYS A 59 14.45 -9.55 -6.09
C LYS A 59 13.34 -8.74 -5.43
N GLY A 60 12.09 -9.19 -5.55
CA GLY A 60 10.95 -8.61 -4.86
C GLY A 60 11.07 -8.72 -3.35
N GLU A 61 11.53 -9.87 -2.85
CA GLU A 61 11.75 -10.12 -1.43
C GLU A 61 12.81 -9.19 -0.85
N THR A 62 13.94 -9.02 -1.55
CA THR A 62 14.95 -8.03 -1.15
C THR A 62 14.37 -6.61 -1.11
N ALA A 63 13.56 -6.23 -2.10
CA ALA A 63 12.90 -4.92 -2.10
C ALA A 63 11.89 -4.76 -0.95
N TYR A 64 11.22 -5.84 -0.57
CA TYR A 64 10.34 -5.87 0.61
C TYR A 64 11.13 -5.65 1.90
N GLN A 65 12.26 -6.35 2.07
CA GLN A 65 13.13 -6.22 3.25
C GLN A 65 13.62 -4.78 3.43
N TYR A 66 14.19 -4.17 2.38
CA TYR A 66 14.62 -2.76 2.44
C TYR A 66 13.46 -1.80 2.76
N HIS A 67 12.28 -2.06 2.23
CA HIS A 67 11.10 -1.25 2.53
C HIS A 67 10.67 -1.40 4.00
N GLU A 68 10.78 -2.60 4.58
CA GLU A 68 10.43 -2.83 5.98
C GLU A 68 11.48 -2.25 6.94
N GLU A 69 12.77 -2.36 6.61
CA GLU A 69 13.86 -1.71 7.34
C GLU A 69 13.67 -0.19 7.38
N LEU A 70 13.40 0.44 6.24
CA LEU A 70 13.11 1.87 6.17
C LEU A 70 11.88 2.25 7.01
N HIS A 71 10.82 1.44 7.01
CA HIS A 71 9.66 1.67 7.87
C HIS A 71 10.03 1.62 9.35
N GLN A 72 10.84 0.65 9.77
CA GLN A 72 11.30 0.53 11.16
C GLN A 72 12.17 1.73 11.57
N GLU A 73 13.04 2.22 10.69
CA GLU A 73 13.84 3.43 10.93
C GLU A 73 12.93 4.66 11.13
N LEU A 74 11.94 4.85 10.24
CA LEU A 74 10.99 5.96 10.35
C LEU A 74 10.13 5.85 11.62
N ASP A 75 9.67 4.66 11.98
CA ASP A 75 8.93 4.41 13.22
C ASP A 75 9.77 4.79 14.45
N GLY A 76 11.07 4.48 14.43
CA GLY A 76 12.02 4.92 15.45
C GLY A 76 12.10 6.44 15.56
N LEU A 77 12.20 7.14 14.42
CA LEU A 77 12.22 8.61 14.38
C LEU A 77 10.91 9.22 14.91
N PHE A 78 9.76 8.68 14.54
CA PHE A 78 8.46 9.14 15.06
C PHE A 78 8.35 8.93 16.57
N LYS A 79 8.79 7.77 17.07
CA LYS A 79 8.80 7.50 18.52
C LYS A 79 9.67 8.48 19.27
N ALA A 80 10.88 8.75 18.77
CA ALA A 80 11.79 9.72 19.37
C ALA A 80 11.20 11.15 19.34
N ALA A 81 10.60 11.56 18.22
CA ALA A 81 9.98 12.88 18.10
C ALA A 81 8.77 13.07 19.04
N LEU A 82 8.14 11.99 19.50
CA LEU A 82 6.97 11.99 20.37
C LEU A 82 7.28 11.51 21.80
N GLU A 83 8.56 11.29 22.14
CA GLU A 83 8.98 10.70 23.41
C GLU A 83 8.48 11.52 24.61
N ASP A 84 8.69 12.83 24.55
CA ASP A 84 8.28 13.78 25.61
C ASP A 84 6.87 14.35 25.40
N ALA A 85 6.16 13.92 24.36
CA ALA A 85 4.81 14.39 24.12
C ALA A 85 3.86 13.83 25.19
N THR A 86 3.06 14.71 25.81
CA THR A 86 2.00 14.27 26.72
C THR A 86 0.93 13.47 25.97
N GLU A 87 0.18 12.64 26.67
CA GLU A 87 -0.96 11.92 26.07
C GLU A 87 -2.00 12.87 25.47
N GLY A 88 -2.15 14.07 26.05
CA GLY A 88 -2.97 15.14 25.48
C GLY A 88 -2.46 15.66 24.14
N ASN A 89 -1.15 15.88 24.00
CA ASN A 89 -0.53 16.29 22.73
C ASN A 89 -0.66 15.18 21.66
N LYS A 90 -0.46 13.91 22.05
CA LYS A 90 -0.62 12.77 21.15
C LYS A 90 -2.08 12.62 20.69
N ALA A 91 -3.04 12.77 21.60
CA ALA A 91 -4.47 12.75 21.28
C ALA A 91 -4.84 13.89 20.31
N PHE A 92 -4.39 15.12 20.61
CA PHE A 92 -4.61 16.27 19.72
C PHE A 92 -4.01 16.04 18.33
N LEU A 93 -2.77 15.55 18.23
CA LEU A 93 -2.12 15.27 16.95
C LEU A 93 -2.90 14.21 16.16
N LYS A 94 -3.34 13.14 16.83
CA LYS A 94 -4.15 12.08 16.21
C LYS A 94 -5.47 12.65 15.66
N ASP A 95 -6.18 13.43 16.45
CA ASP A 95 -7.47 14.03 16.05
C ASP A 95 -7.29 15.03 14.90
N PHE A 96 -6.22 15.83 14.94
CA PHE A 96 -5.86 16.74 13.87
C PHE A 96 -5.57 15.99 12.56
N LEU A 97 -4.74 14.94 12.59
CA LEU A 97 -4.40 14.15 11.41
C LEU A 97 -5.66 13.47 10.82
N ASN A 98 -6.52 12.90 11.66
CA ASN A 98 -7.79 12.32 11.21
C ASN A 98 -8.72 13.37 10.57
N SER A 99 -8.80 14.56 11.17
CA SER A 99 -9.60 15.66 10.62
C SER A 99 -9.05 16.14 9.27
N LEU A 100 -7.73 16.19 9.13
CA LEU A 100 -7.06 16.57 7.89
C LEU A 100 -7.30 15.53 6.80
N ASP A 101 -7.16 14.24 7.11
CA ASP A 101 -7.42 13.12 6.20
C ASP A 101 -8.85 13.17 5.65
N GLY A 102 -9.85 13.32 6.54
CA GLY A 102 -11.24 13.47 6.11
C GLY A 102 -11.49 14.69 5.21
N LYS A 103 -10.79 15.82 5.45
CA LYS A 103 -10.88 17.01 4.59
C LYS A 103 -10.22 16.81 3.23
N LEU A 104 -9.10 16.08 3.18
CA LEU A 104 -8.43 15.73 1.93
C LEU A 104 -9.32 14.82 1.06
N ASP A 105 -9.98 13.84 1.67
CA ASP A 105 -10.94 12.96 1.01
C ASP A 105 -12.09 13.73 0.35
N VAL A 106 -12.67 14.70 1.07
CA VAL A 106 -13.71 15.59 0.53
C VAL A 106 -13.16 16.43 -0.61
N TYR A 107 -11.96 17.02 -0.43
CA TYR A 107 -11.31 17.83 -1.46
C TYR A 107 -11.05 17.04 -2.75
N GLU A 108 -10.56 15.79 -2.65
CA GLU A 108 -10.33 14.96 -3.82
C GLU A 108 -11.62 14.61 -4.56
N LYS A 109 -12.71 14.35 -3.83
CA LYS A 109 -14.01 13.98 -4.41
C LYS A 109 -14.75 15.17 -5.01
N GLU A 110 -14.73 16.32 -4.36
CA GLU A 110 -15.55 17.48 -4.73
C GLU A 110 -14.81 18.50 -5.62
N VAL A 111 -13.50 18.66 -5.43
CA VAL A 111 -12.72 19.72 -6.09
C VAL A 111 -11.86 19.18 -7.24
N ARG A 112 -11.45 17.90 -7.21
CA ARG A 112 -10.64 17.27 -8.26
C ARG A 112 -11.14 15.88 -8.70
N PRO A 113 -12.42 15.74 -9.11
CA PRO A 113 -13.00 14.44 -9.46
C PRO A 113 -12.32 13.74 -10.65
N ASP A 114 -11.72 14.51 -11.58
CA ASP A 114 -11.16 13.97 -12.83
C ASP A 114 -9.80 13.28 -12.69
N ARG A 115 -9.17 13.33 -11.50
CA ARG A 115 -7.82 12.77 -11.29
C ARG A 115 -7.80 11.23 -11.33
N TRP A 116 -8.94 10.59 -11.13
CA TRP A 116 -9.08 9.13 -11.00
C TRP A 116 -9.94 8.47 -12.11
N GLN A 117 -10.39 9.20 -13.13
CA GLN A 117 -11.22 8.70 -14.25
C GLN A 117 -10.41 8.30 -15.51
N LYS A 118 -9.23 7.66 -15.35
CA LYS A 118 -8.48 7.10 -16.49
C LYS A 118 -8.27 5.60 -16.37
#